data_AF-A0A965Y510-F1
#
_entry.id   AF-A0A965Y510-F1
#
_cell.length_a   1.000
_cell.length_b   1.000
_cell.length_c   1.000
_cell.angle_alpha   90.00
_cell.angle_beta   90.00
_cell.angle_gamma   90.00
#
_symmetry.space_group_name_H-M   'P 1'
#
loop_
_entity.id
_entity.type
_entity.pdbx_description
1 polymer ?
#
loop_
_entity_poly.entity_id
_entity_poly.type
_entity_poly.pdbx_seq_one_letter_code
_entity_poly.pdbx_strand_id
1 'polypeptide(L)' 'MNRFPVEYDVIVVGAGHAGIEAALTSARMGAQTL' A
#
# COMPACT_ATOMS: atom_id res chain seq x y z
N MET A 1 10.39 -16.31 13.44
CA MET A 1 9.41 -16.22 12.34
C MET A 1 8.66 -14.91 12.50
N ASN A 2 9.08 -13.85 11.79
CA ASN A 2 8.45 -12.54 11.89
C ASN A 2 7.26 -12.52 10.92
N ARG A 3 6.05 -12.85 11.40
CA ARG A 3 4.83 -12.61 10.61
C ARG A 3 4.43 -11.16 10.79
N PHE A 4 4.25 -10.45 9.68
CA PHE A 4 3.65 -9.12 9.69
C PHE A 4 2.22 -9.27 10.24
N PRO A 5 1.87 -8.61 11.35
CA PRO A 5 0.59 -8.84 12.04
C PRO A 5 -0.62 -8.21 11.32
N VAL A 6 -0.37 -7.46 10.24
CA VAL A 6 -1.37 -6.72 9.48
C VAL A 6 -1.45 -7.31 8.09
N GLU A 7 -2.67 -7.63 7.65
CA GLU A 7 -2.95 -7.95 6.26
C GLU A 7 -3.20 -6.65 5.49
N TYR A 8 -2.61 -6.56 4.30
CA TYR A 8 -2.77 -5.42 3.39
C TYR A 8 -3.37 -5.92 2.09
N ASP A 9 -4.31 -5.17 1.55
CA ASP A 9 -4.91 -5.44 0.26
C ASP A 9 -3.95 -5.07 -0.88
N VAL A 10 -3.17 -4.01 -0.69
CA VAL A 10 -2.21 -3.50 -1.67
C VAL A 10 -0.90 -3.14 -0.97
N ILE A 11 0.23 -3.55 -1.54
CA ILE A 11 1.57 -3.13 -1.11
C ILE A 11 2.24 -2.41 -2.27
N VAL A 12 2.61 -1.14 -2.06
CA VAL A 12 3.31 -0.32 -3.05
C VAL A 12 4.79 -0.25 -2.67
N VAL A 13 5.64 -0.81 -3.53
CA VAL A 13 7.09 -0.80 -3.33
C VAL A 13 7.71 0.30 -4.18
N GLY A 14 8.14 1.38 -3.50
CA GLY A 14 8.83 2.52 -4.10
C GLY A 14 8.04 3.84 -3.99
N ALA A 15 8.75 4.95 -3.80
CA ALA A 15 8.18 6.26 -3.48
C ALA A 15 8.41 7.33 -4.58
N GLY A 16 8.46 6.90 -5.85
CA GLY A 16 8.43 7.83 -6.99
C GLY A 16 7.03 8.40 -7.23
N HIS A 17 6.89 9.29 -8.22
CA HIS A 17 5.60 9.89 -8.59
C HIS A 17 4.47 8.85 -8.74
N ALA A 18 4.72 7.80 -9.51
CA ALA A 18 3.76 6.72 -9.70
C ALA A 18 3.48 5.91 -8.40
N GLY A 19 4.47 5.77 -7.52
CA GLY A 19 4.30 5.05 -6.25
C GLY A 19 3.40 5.81 -5.29
N ILE A 20 3.62 7.12 -5.14
CA ILE A 20 2.76 7.98 -4.32
C ILE A 20 1.33 8.01 -4.86
N GLU A 21 1.16 8.15 -6.18
CA GLU A 21 -0.17 8.16 -6.81
C GLU A 21 -0.89 6.81 -6.66
N ALA A 22 -0.19 5.69 -6.83
CA ALA A 22 -0.74 4.35 -6.64
C ALA A 22 -1.17 4.10 -5.18
N ALA A 23 -0.33 4.50 -4.21
CA ALA A 23 -0.64 4.36 -2.79
C ALA A 23 -1.86 5.21 -2.39
N LEU A 24 -1.87 6.49 -2.81
CA LEU A 24 -2.97 7.42 -2.52
C LEU A 24 -4.28 6.96 -3.17
N THR A 25 -4.23 6.47 -4.40
CA THR A 25 -5.42 6.00 -5.12
C THR A 25 -5.98 4.74 -4.47
N SER A 26 -5.13 3.76 -4.15
CA SER A 26 -5.54 2.53 -3.48
C SER A 26 -6.20 2.82 -2.12
N ALA A 27 -5.60 3.69 -1.32
CA ALA A 27 -6.16 4.13 -0.04
C ALA A 27 -7.51 4.85 -0.21
N ARG A 28 -7.65 5.72 -1.22
CA ARG A 28 -8.92 6.42 -1.52
C ARG A 28 -10.02 5.49 -2.02
N MET A 29 -9.66 4.38 -2.64
CA MET A 29 -10.59 3.30 -3.01
C MET A 29 -10.97 2.41 -1.82
N GLY A 30 -10.42 2.66 -0.63
CA GLY A 30 -10.74 1.94 0.60
C GLY A 30 -9.84 0.73 0.88
N ALA A 31 -8.79 0.50 0.09
CA ALA A 31 -7.86 -0.60 0.32
C ALA A 31 -6.93 -0.33 1.50
N GLN A 32 -6.70 -1.31 2.36
CA GLN A 32 -5.62 -1.28 3.34
C GLN A 32 -4.28 -1.34 2.59
N THR A 33 -3.63 -0.17 2.47
CA THR A 33 -2.44 0.02 1.63
C THR A 33 -1.18 0.17 2.49
N LEU A 34 -0.09 -0.50 2.10
CA LEU A 34 1.27 -0.36 2.66
C LEU A 34 2.23 0.27 1.66
#